data_AF-A0A1C6EI10-F1
#
_entry.id   AF-A0A1C6EI10-F1
#
_cell.length_a   1.000
_cell.length_b   1.000
_cell.length_c   1.000
_cell.angle_alpha   90.00
_cell.angle_beta   90.00
_cell.angle_gamma   90.00
#
_symmetry.space_group_name_H-M   'P 1'
#
loop_
_entity.id
_entity.type
_entity.pdbx_description
1 polymer ?
#
loop_
_entity_poly.entity_id
_entity_poly.type
_entity_poly.pdbx_seq_one_letter_code
_entity_poly.pdbx_strand_id
1 'polypeptide(L)'
;MYFGVSAFESTALEEVVLPSSVQYISDLVFHNCSKLKKVTFKSNNLVYYGDWVFLSCNNIEVFVPSESVDFYFNWLSQYSNITIYQINNEVK
;
A
#
# COMPACT_ATOMS: atom_id res chain seq x y z
N MET A 1 3.58 3.25 -13.50
CA MET A 1 3.60 1.78 -13.28
C MET A 1 2.23 1.35 -12.75
N TYR A 2 1.77 0.18 -13.17
CA TYR A 2 0.45 -0.36 -12.89
C TYR A 2 0.60 -1.76 -12.27
N PHE A 3 -0.10 -2.03 -11.17
CA PHE A 3 -0.27 -3.39 -10.63
C PHE A 3 -1.67 -3.89 -10.96
N GLY A 4 -1.77 -4.99 -11.70
CA GLY A 4 -3.04 -5.59 -12.09
C GLY A 4 -3.80 -6.25 -10.95
N VAL A 5 -5.06 -6.58 -11.20
CA VAL A 5 -5.95 -7.24 -10.24
C VAL A 5 -5.27 -8.49 -9.68
N SER A 6 -5.28 -8.64 -8.35
CA SER A 6 -4.70 -9.79 -7.66
C SER A 6 -3.20 -10.05 -7.91
N ALA A 7 -2.41 -9.07 -8.35
CA ALA A 7 -1.02 -9.28 -8.77
C ALA A 7 -0.11 -9.97 -7.74
N PHE A 8 -0.38 -9.79 -6.44
CA PHE A 8 0.34 -10.44 -5.35
C PHE A 8 -0.59 -11.25 -4.42
N GLU A 9 -1.78 -11.61 -4.89
CA GLU A 9 -2.75 -12.36 -4.08
C GLU A 9 -2.17 -13.66 -3.51
N SER A 10 -2.44 -13.92 -2.23
CA SER A 10 -2.02 -15.13 -1.51
C SER A 10 -0.51 -15.41 -1.52
N THR A 11 0.32 -14.38 -1.73
CA THR A 11 1.78 -14.53 -1.67
C THR A 11 2.28 -14.58 -0.23
N ALA A 12 3.49 -15.11 -0.05
CA ALA A 12 4.18 -15.18 1.24
C ALA A 12 5.02 -13.92 1.55
N LEU A 13 4.72 -12.78 0.91
CA LEU A 13 5.45 -11.53 1.12
C LEU A 13 5.36 -11.09 2.58
N GLU A 14 6.49 -10.72 3.18
CA GLU A 14 6.53 -10.10 4.51
C GLU A 14 6.62 -8.57 4.41
N GLU A 15 7.33 -8.06 3.40
CA GLU A 15 7.50 -6.64 3.15
C GLU A 15 7.43 -6.33 1.65
N VAL A 16 6.93 -5.15 1.30
CA VAL A 16 6.92 -4.66 -0.08
C VAL A 16 7.20 -3.16 -0.13
N VAL A 17 7.99 -2.75 -1.13
CA VAL A 17 8.28 -1.34 -1.43
C VAL A 17 7.72 -1.01 -2.80
N LEU A 18 6.71 -0.16 -2.86
CA LEU A 18 6.13 0.34 -4.10
C LEU A 18 6.88 1.61 -4.53
N PRO A 19 7.52 1.61 -5.72
CA PRO A 19 8.36 2.72 -6.15
C PRO A 19 7.56 4.00 -6.43
N SER A 20 8.26 5.13 -6.51
CA SER A 20 7.66 6.45 -6.76
C SER A 20 6.97 6.58 -8.11
N SER A 21 7.24 5.65 -9.05
CA SER A 21 6.64 5.60 -10.37
C SER A 21 5.27 4.89 -10.41
N VAL A 22 4.80 4.35 -9.28
CA VAL A 22 3.48 3.70 -9.20
C VAL A 22 2.38 4.76 -9.29
N GLN A 23 1.45 4.55 -10.22
CA GLN A 23 0.32 5.44 -10.45
C GLN A 23 -1.02 4.72 -10.29
N TYR A 24 -1.05 3.39 -10.41
CA TYR A 24 -2.28 2.61 -10.37
C TYR A 24 -2.07 1.32 -9.60
N ILE A 25 -2.98 1.06 -8.65
CA ILE A 25 -3.08 -0.19 -7.90
C ILE A 25 -4.50 -0.70 -8.11
N SER A 26 -4.66 -1.84 -8.75
CA SER A 26 -5.98 -2.44 -8.99
C SER A 26 -6.57 -3.10 -7.74
N ASP A 27 -7.78 -3.62 -7.88
CA ASP A 27 -8.47 -4.38 -6.85
C ASP A 27 -7.65 -5.60 -6.41
N LEU A 28 -7.78 -5.95 -5.12
CA LEU A 28 -7.25 -7.20 -4.55
C LEU A 28 -5.73 -7.42 -4.71
N VAL A 29 -4.94 -6.39 -5.04
CA VAL A 29 -3.50 -6.56 -5.37
C VAL A 29 -2.71 -7.32 -4.30
N PHE A 30 -3.00 -7.11 -3.01
CA PHE A 30 -2.39 -7.86 -1.89
C PHE A 30 -3.42 -8.70 -1.12
N HIS A 31 -4.52 -9.11 -1.75
CA HIS A 31 -5.55 -9.93 -1.11
C HIS A 31 -4.94 -11.21 -0.51
N ASN A 32 -5.34 -11.54 0.72
CA ASN A 32 -4.93 -12.77 1.41
C ASN A 32 -3.41 -12.92 1.63
N CYS A 33 -2.65 -11.82 1.60
CA CYS A 33 -1.23 -11.81 1.97
C CYS A 33 -1.06 -11.85 3.51
N SER A 34 -1.40 -12.98 4.13
CA SER A 34 -1.40 -13.14 5.59
C SER A 34 -0.04 -12.94 6.26
N LYS A 35 1.07 -13.05 5.53
CA LYS A 35 2.42 -12.79 6.05
C LYS A 35 2.88 -11.35 5.93
N LEU A 36 2.15 -10.51 5.20
CA LEU A 36 2.55 -9.13 4.91
C LEU A 36 2.43 -8.28 6.17
N LYS A 37 3.58 -7.77 6.63
CA LYS A 37 3.70 -6.93 7.83
C LYS A 37 3.98 -5.48 7.49
N LYS A 38 4.64 -5.22 6.35
CA LYS A 38 5.10 -3.87 6.00
C LYS A 38 4.90 -3.53 4.53
N VAL A 39 4.33 -2.37 4.28
CA VAL A 39 4.19 -1.80 2.94
C VAL A 39 4.78 -0.39 2.96
N THR A 40 5.65 -0.07 2.01
CA THR A 40 6.18 1.29 1.85
C THR A 40 5.79 1.83 0.50
N PHE A 41 4.99 2.90 0.48
CA PHE A 41 4.67 3.66 -0.71
C PHE A 41 5.66 4.81 -0.86
N LYS A 42 6.32 4.89 -2.01
CA LYS A 42 7.20 6.03 -2.36
C LYS A 42 6.53 7.04 -3.30
N SER A 43 5.30 6.78 -3.74
CA SER A 43 4.64 7.61 -4.75
C SER A 43 3.84 8.74 -4.11
N ASN A 44 4.11 9.97 -4.53
CA ASN A 44 3.26 11.14 -4.29
C ASN A 44 2.21 11.33 -5.40
N ASN A 45 2.25 10.50 -6.44
CA ASN A 45 1.47 10.66 -7.66
C ASN A 45 0.60 9.42 -7.94
N LEU A 46 0.15 8.73 -6.89
CA LEU A 46 -0.79 7.62 -7.03
C LEU A 46 -2.14 8.20 -7.50
N VAL A 47 -2.59 7.77 -8.68
CA VAL A 47 -3.80 8.29 -9.34
C VAL A 47 -5.01 7.44 -8.98
N TYR A 48 -4.81 6.14 -8.82
CA TYR A 48 -5.89 5.19 -8.59
C TYR A 48 -5.48 4.10 -7.62
N TYR A 49 -6.41 3.77 -6.74
CA TYR A 49 -6.39 2.59 -5.89
C TYR A 49 -7.72 1.84 -6.04
N GLY A 50 -7.62 0.52 -6.10
CA GLY A 50 -8.76 -0.37 -6.18
C GLY A 50 -9.34 -0.71 -4.81
N ASP A 51 -10.41 -1.49 -4.85
CA ASP A 51 -11.09 -1.99 -3.67
C ASP A 51 -10.38 -3.23 -3.11
N TRP A 52 -10.52 -3.43 -1.80
CA TRP A 52 -10.07 -4.65 -1.10
C TRP A 52 -8.58 -5.01 -1.27
N VAL A 53 -7.73 -4.03 -1.57
CA VAL A 53 -6.29 -4.23 -1.83
C VAL A 53 -5.59 -5.01 -0.72
N PHE A 54 -5.94 -4.76 0.55
CA PHE A 54 -5.41 -5.46 1.73
C PHE A 54 -6.43 -6.36 2.43
N LEU A 55 -7.47 -6.82 1.72
CA LEU A 55 -8.46 -7.72 2.29
C LEU A 55 -7.80 -9.03 2.73
N SER A 56 -8.23 -9.58 3.87
CA SER A 56 -7.69 -10.82 4.44
C SER A 56 -6.18 -10.79 4.74
N CYS A 57 -5.58 -9.60 4.84
CA CYS A 57 -4.25 -9.45 5.42
C CYS A 57 -4.34 -9.35 6.95
N ASN A 58 -3.25 -9.69 7.62
CA ASN A 58 -3.10 -9.46 9.06
C ASN A 58 -2.80 -7.98 9.33
N ASN A 59 -2.35 -7.64 10.54
CA ASN A 59 -1.95 -6.26 10.86
C ASN A 59 -0.75 -5.84 10.00
N ILE A 60 -0.88 -4.71 9.31
CA ILE A 60 0.14 -4.16 8.42
C ILE A 60 0.54 -2.76 8.87
N GLU A 61 1.84 -2.51 8.93
CA GLU A 61 2.39 -1.17 9.00
C GLU A 61 2.57 -0.59 7.59
N VAL A 62 1.94 0.55 7.33
CA VAL A 62 1.98 1.21 6.03
C VAL A 62 2.72 2.54 6.15
N PHE A 63 3.82 2.66 5.42
CA PHE A 63 4.68 3.84 5.37
C PHE A 63 4.38 4.63 4.10
N VAL A 64 4.00 5.90 4.24
CA VAL A 64 3.59 6.77 3.13
C VAL A 64 4.34 8.09 3.16
N PRO A 65 4.53 8.76 2.00
CA PRO A 65 5.22 10.04 1.97
C PRO A 65 4.42 11.11 2.72
N SER A 66 5.12 11.95 3.49
CA SER A 66 4.49 13.04 4.25
C SER A 66 3.69 14.01 3.36
N GLU A 67 4.15 14.28 2.13
CA GLU A 67 3.48 15.15 1.17
C GLU A 67 2.12 14.62 0.66
N SER A 68 1.83 13.33 0.85
CA SER A 68 0.60 12.70 0.39
C SER A 68 -0.12 11.92 1.50
N VAL A 69 0.21 12.20 2.76
CA VAL A 69 -0.33 11.46 3.91
C VAL A 69 -1.85 11.49 3.96
N ASP A 70 -2.48 12.64 3.71
CA ASP A 70 -3.94 12.79 3.73
C ASP A 70 -4.63 11.93 2.65
N PHE A 71 -4.04 11.86 1.46
CA PHE A 71 -4.54 11.03 0.37
C PHE A 71 -4.54 9.54 0.76
N TYR A 72 -3.41 9.06 1.28
CA TYR A 72 -3.30 7.67 1.74
C TYR A 72 -4.16 7.40 2.99
N PHE A 73 -4.27 8.35 3.91
CA PHE A 73 -5.12 8.22 5.09
C PHE A 73 -6.60 8.07 4.70
N ASN A 74 -7.08 8.88 3.74
CA ASN A 74 -8.44 8.78 3.22
C ASN A 74 -8.71 7.40 2.61
N TRP A 75 -7.79 6.86 1.83
CA TRP A 75 -7.92 5.53 1.25
C TRP A 75 -7.85 4.41 2.30
N LEU A 76 -6.83 4.45 3.15
CA LEU A 76 -6.47 3.31 4.01
C LEU A 76 -7.26 3.27 5.32
N SER A 77 -7.93 4.35 5.71
CA SER A 77 -8.75 4.42 6.94
C SER A 77 -9.92 3.44 6.97
N GLN A 78 -10.33 2.90 5.81
CA GLN A 78 -11.33 1.83 5.74
C GLN A 78 -10.85 0.48 6.27
N TYR A 79 -9.53 0.26 6.37
CA TYR A 79 -8.95 -0.99 6.83
C TYR A 79 -8.62 -0.89 8.34
N SER A 80 -9.30 -1.68 9.16
CA SER A 80 -9.09 -1.71 10.62
C SER A 80 -7.76 -2.35 11.04
N ASN A 81 -7.10 -3.08 10.14
CA ASN A 81 -5.85 -3.78 10.34
C ASN A 81 -4.61 -3.00 9.84
N ILE A 82 -4.77 -1.73 9.43
CA ILE A 82 -3.67 -0.91 8.93
C ILE A 82 -3.30 0.19 9.93
N THR A 83 -2.01 0.25 10.27
CA THR A 83 -1.42 1.38 11.00
C THR A 83 -0.57 2.20 10.03
N ILE A 84 -0.84 3.50 9.94
CA ILE A 84 -0.19 4.39 8.97
C ILE A 84 0.93 5.18 9.64
N TYR A 85 2.09 5.22 9.00
CA TYR A 85 3.25 6.01 9.38
C TYR A 85 3.68 6.92 8.24
N GLN A 86 4.06 8.15 8.55
CA GLN A 86 4.64 9.07 7.58
C GLN A 86 6.16 8.89 7.50
N ILE A 87 6.71 8.96 6.29
CA ILE A 87 8.14 9.03 6.05
C ILE A 87 8.49 10.40 5.46
N ASN A 88 9.53 11.03 6.00
CA ASN A 88 10.13 12.20 5.37
C ASN A 88 10.94 11.69 4.18
N ASN A 89 10.66 12.20 2.98
CA ASN A 89 11.54 12.01 1.84
C ASN A 89 12.85 12.78 2.09
N GLU A 90 13.72 12.26 2.96
CA GLU A 90 15.12 12.66 2.96
C GLU A 90 15.76 12.04 1.71
N VAL A 91 15.69 12.81 0.62
CA VAL A 91 16.51 12.60 -0.56
C VAL A 91 17.96 12.73 -0.09
N LYS A 92 18.69 11.61 -0.07
CA LYS A 92 20.14 11.62 -0.27
C LYS A 92 20.43 11.18 -1.69
#